data_AF-A0A6H5KHV2-F1
#
_entry.id   AF-A0A6H5KHV2-F1
#
_cell.length_a   1.000
_cell.length_b   1.000
_cell.length_c   1.000
_cell.angle_alpha   90.00
_cell.angle_beta   90.00
_cell.angle_gamma   90.00
#
_symmetry.space_group_name_H-M   'P 1'
#
loop_
_entity.id
_entity.type
_entity.pdbx_description
1 polymer ?
#
loop_
_entity_poly.entity_id
_entity_poly.type
_entity_poly.pdbx_seq_one_letter_code
_entity_poly.pdbx_strand_id
1 'polypeptide(L)' 'MQMLESAGQIFEGEEQRSERGHFLCRVARQVLNPAYDYIPPNLVDLYITNMGGLQPSYIYRLLAEYYHRDELIISP' A
#
# COMPACT_ATOMS: atom_id res chain seq x y z
N MET A 1 -40.10 -2.50 -10.30
CA MET A 1 -38.91 -1.84 -9.71
C MET A 1 -37.82 -2.89 -9.62
N GLN A 2 -36.74 -2.71 -10.40
CA GLN A 2 -35.51 -3.51 -10.44
C GLN A 2 -35.00 -3.78 -9.01
N MET A 3 -34.67 -5.03 -8.64
CA MET A 3 -33.45 -5.78 -9.02
C MET A 3 -32.18 -5.03 -8.65
N LEU A 4 -31.57 -5.40 -7.51
CA LEU A 4 -30.13 -5.34 -7.25
C LEU A 4 -29.81 -6.11 -5.96
N GLU A 5 -30.01 -7.42 -6.01
CA GLU A 5 -29.27 -8.37 -5.19
C GLU A 5 -28.67 -9.40 -6.13
N SER A 6 -27.45 -9.86 -5.83
CA SER A 6 -26.71 -10.94 -6.50
C SER A 6 -25.82 -10.53 -7.68
N ALA A 7 -24.61 -10.09 -7.37
CA ALA A 7 -23.44 -10.29 -8.23
C ALA A 7 -22.38 -11.06 -7.44
N GLY A 8 -22.67 -12.32 -7.18
CA GLY A 8 -21.72 -13.32 -6.70
C GLY A 8 -22.00 -14.61 -7.43
N GLN A 9 -20.98 -15.13 -8.12
CA GLN A 9 -20.97 -16.33 -8.99
C GLN A 9 -21.53 -16.01 -10.40
N ILE A 10 -20.82 -16.27 -11.52
CA ILE A 10 -20.34 -17.55 -12.03
C ILE A 10 -19.23 -17.28 -13.06
N PHE A 11 -18.14 -18.05 -13.10
CA PHE A 11 -17.51 -18.49 -14.37
C PHE A 11 -16.79 -19.82 -14.13
N GLU A 12 -17.55 -20.90 -14.29
CA GLU A 12 -17.07 -22.28 -14.50
C GLU A 12 -16.72 -22.46 -16.00
N GLY A 13 -15.65 -23.21 -16.29
CA GLY A 13 -15.25 -23.63 -17.65
C GLY A 13 -14.18 -22.73 -18.29
N GLU A 14 -13.11 -23.22 -18.92
CA GLU A 14 -12.81 -24.55 -19.44
C GLU A 14 -11.32 -24.87 -19.34
N GLU A 15 -11.04 -26.15 -19.13
CA GLU A 15 -9.72 -26.76 -19.21
C GLU A 15 -9.23 -26.77 -20.67
N GLN A 16 -8.33 -25.86 -21.02
CA GLN A 16 -7.58 -25.94 -22.27
C GLN A 16 -6.17 -26.48 -22.02
N ARG A 17 -6.04 -27.77 -22.32
CA ARG A 17 -4.78 -28.50 -22.43
C ARG A 17 -3.93 -27.91 -23.56
N SER A 18 -2.89 -27.16 -23.20
CA SER A 18 -1.83 -26.72 -24.12
C SER A 18 -0.46 -27.11 -23.57
N GLU A 19 0.15 -28.09 -24.25
CA GLU A 19 1.41 -28.74 -23.89
C GLU A 19 2.60 -27.87 -24.31
N ARG A 20 2.90 -26.78 -23.58
CA ARG A 20 4.22 -26.11 -23.67
C ARG A 20 4.66 -25.51 -22.33
N GLY A 21 5.70 -26.12 -21.76
CA GLY A 21 6.80 -25.45 -21.06
C GLY A 21 6.44 -24.47 -19.93
N HIS A 22 6.42 -25.00 -18.71
CA HIS A 22 6.84 -24.36 -17.46
C HIS A 22 6.80 -22.82 -17.38
N PHE A 23 5.66 -22.28 -16.93
CA PHE A 23 5.61 -21.16 -15.98
C PHE A 23 4.44 -21.42 -15.01
N LEU A 24 4.56 -22.50 -14.22
CA LEU A 24 3.64 -22.79 -13.13
C LEU A 24 4.19 -22.18 -11.84
N CYS A 25 3.85 -20.93 -11.58
CA CYS A 25 3.68 -20.49 -10.20
C CYS A 25 2.20 -20.70 -9.84
N ARG A 26 1.78 -21.97 -9.72
CA ARG A 26 0.45 -22.30 -9.18
C ARG A 26 0.54 -22.23 -7.65
N VAL A 27 0.69 -21.01 -7.11
CA VAL A 27 0.35 -20.72 -5.72
C VAL A 27 -1.02 -20.05 -5.74
N ALA A 28 -2.05 -20.83 -5.47
CA ALA A 28 -3.28 -20.31 -4.88
C ALA A 28 -3.00 -19.96 -3.40
N ARG A 29 -2.08 -19.02 -3.19
CA ARG A 29 -1.70 -18.45 -1.90
C ARG A 29 -1.79 -16.97 -2.11
N GLN A 30 -2.59 -16.29 -1.28
CA GLN A 30 -2.90 -14.86 -1.35
C GLN A 30 -1.75 -14.10 -2.02
N VAL A 31 -2.00 -13.59 -3.23
CA VAL A 31 -0.98 -12.82 -3.97
C VAL A 31 -0.79 -11.54 -3.17
N LEU A 32 0.25 -11.52 -2.35
CA LEU A 32 0.63 -10.34 -1.57
C LEU A 32 1.41 -9.43 -2.51
N ASN A 33 0.73 -8.41 -3.03
CA ASN A 33 1.36 -7.29 -3.70
C ASN A 33 1.30 -6.07 -2.79
N PRO A 34 2.20 -5.95 -1.80
CA PRO A 34 2.23 -4.76 -0.96
C PRO A 34 2.57 -3.56 -1.84
N ALA A 35 1.67 -2.59 -1.89
CA ALA A 35 1.89 -1.36 -2.65
C ALA A 35 2.92 -0.43 -1.97
N TYR A 36 3.21 -0.66 -0.69
CA TYR A 36 4.04 0.19 0.15
C TYR A 36 4.93 -0.65 1.07
N ASP A 37 6.12 -0.14 1.36
CA ASP A 37 7.06 -0.71 2.32
C ASP A 37 7.50 0.36 3.32
N TYR A 38 7.79 -0.05 4.56
CA TYR A 38 8.21 0.85 5.63
C TYR A 38 9.72 0.83 5.78
N ILE A 39 10.35 1.99 5.64
CA ILE A 39 11.79 2.16 5.83
C ILE A 39 12.04 2.81 7.18
N PRO A 40 12.86 2.21 8.06
CA PRO A 40 13.18 2.80 9.35
C PRO A 40 14.02 4.08 9.19
N PRO A 41 13.87 5.05 10.11
CA PRO A 41 14.54 6.35 10.01
C PRO A 41 16.07 6.27 10.13
N ASN A 42 16.61 5.23 10.76
CA ASN A 42 18.06 5.03 10.93
C ASN A 42 18.80 4.78 9.61
N LEU A 43 18.08 4.49 8.51
CA LEU A 43 18.64 4.27 7.18
C LEU A 43 18.53 5.50 6.27
N VAL A 44 18.00 6.61 6.78
CA VAL A 44 17.81 7.84 6.01
C VAL A 44 18.73 8.91 6.58
N ASP A 45 19.59 9.49 5.74
CA ASP A 45 20.55 10.52 6.18
C ASP A 45 20.05 11.95 5.96
N LEU A 46 19.26 12.18 4.91
CA LEU A 46 18.87 13.51 4.46
C LEU A 46 17.46 13.51 3.85
N TYR A 47 16.62 14.43 4.31
CA TYR A 47 15.34 14.75 3.71
C TYR A 47 15.47 16.03 2.87
N ILE A 48 15.13 15.95 1.59
CA ILE A 48 15.11 17.12 0.70
C ILE A 48 13.65 17.58 0.58
N THR A 49 13.36 18.76 1.11
CA THR A 49 12.03 19.39 1.09
C THR A 49 12.07 20.73 0.35
N ASN A 50 10.91 21.36 0.16
CA ASN A 50 10.81 22.70 -0.44
C ASN A 50 11.55 23.80 0.35
N MET A 51 11.85 23.57 1.63
CA MET A 51 12.65 24.46 2.48
C MET A 51 14.15 24.13 2.47
N GLY A 52 14.57 23.09 1.76
CA GLY A 52 15.96 22.64 1.67
C GLY A 52 16.21 21.28 2.30
N GLY A 53 17.49 21.01 2.57
CA GLY A 53 17.98 19.77 3.15
C GLY A 53 17.85 19.74 4.67
N LEU A 54 17.27 18.67 5.20
CA LEU A 54 16.93 18.50 6.60
C LEU A 54 17.45 17.18 7.14
N GLN A 55 18.03 17.22 8.34
CA GLN A 55 18.41 16.01 9.05
C GLN A 55 17.15 15.28 9.59
N PRO A 56 17.11 13.94 9.61
CA PRO A 56 16.00 13.16 10.17
C PRO A 56 15.55 13.57 11.56
N SER A 57 16.48 13.98 12.42
CA SER A 57 16.22 14.48 13.78
C SER A 57 15.30 15.71 13.81
N TYR A 58 15.31 16.50 12.73
CA TYR A 58 14.62 17.79 12.66
C TYR A 58 13.13 17.67 12.32
N ILE A 59 12.68 16.52 11.81
CA ILE A 59 11.29 16.29 11.41
C ILE A 59 10.30 16.56 12.55
N TYR A 60 10.64 16.18 13.79
CA TYR A 60 9.77 16.44 14.94
C TYR A 60 9.52 17.92 15.20
N ARG A 61 10.52 18.77 14.95
CA ARG A 61 10.37 20.22 15.11
C ARG A 61 9.43 20.79 14.07
N LEU A 62 9.57 20.35 12.82
CA LEU A 62 8.65 20.73 11.75
C LEU A 62 7.22 20.31 12.08
N LEU A 63 7.01 19.08 12.53
CA LEU A 63 5.67 18.63 12.90
C LEU A 63 5.04 19.49 13.98
N ALA A 64 5.80 19.91 14.99
CA ALA A 64 5.32 20.82 16.03
C ALA A 64 5.05 22.26 15.54
N GLU A 65 5.75 22.70 14.49
CA GLU A 65 5.54 24.02 13.87
C GLU A 65 4.30 24.04 12.95
N TYR A 66 4.06 22.95 12.21
CA TYR A 66 2.98 22.87 11.22
C TYR A 66 1.65 22.33 11.75
N TYR A 67 1.68 21.47 12.77
CA TYR A 67 0.48 20.79 13.28
C TYR A 67 0.28 21.09 14.76
N HIS A 68 -0.97 21.34 15.13
CA HIS A 68 -1.34 21.42 16.53
C HIS A 68 -1.46 20.01 17.11
N ARG A 69 -0.95 19.81 18.34
CA ARG A 69 -0.96 18.48 18.97
C ARG A 69 -2.38 17.95 19.19
N ASP A 70 -3.33 18.84 19.37
CA ASP A 70 -4.73 18.49 19.65
C ASP A 70 -5.49 17.99 18.41
N GLU A 71 -4.94 18.20 17.20
CA GLU A 71 -5.55 17.75 15.93
C GLU A 71 -4.97 16.42 15.43
N LEU A 72 -4.02 15.81 16.15
CA LEU A 72 -3.38 14.55 15.76
C LEU A 72 -4.34 13.36 15.82
N ILE A 73 -5.48 13.50 16.49
CA ILE A 73 -6.54 12.51 16.53
C ILE A 73 -7.71 13.11 15.74
N ILE A 74 -7.80 12.75 14.47
CA ILE A 74 -9.00 13.04 13.69
C ILE A 74 -10.10 12.16 14.28
N SER A 75 -11.00 12.78 15.05
CA SER A 75 -12.19 12.10 15.57
C SER A 75 -13.01 11.54 14.40
N PRO A 76 -13.47 10.27 14.48
CA PRO A 76 -14.42 9.70 13.52
C PRO A 76 -15.78 10.40 13.56
#